data_AF-A0A135HZH1-F1
#
_entry.id   AF-A0A135HZH1-F1
#
_cell.length_a   1.000
_cell.length_b   1.000
_cell.length_c   1.000
_cell.angle_alpha   90.00
_cell.angle_beta   90.00
_cell.angle_gamma   90.00
#
_symmetry.space_group_name_H-M   'P 1'
#
loop_
_entity.id
_entity.type
_entity.pdbx_description
1 polymer ?
#
loop_
_entity_poly.entity_id
_entity_poly.type
_entity_poly.pdbx_seq_one_letter_code
_entity_poly.pdbx_strand_id
1 'polypeptide(L)'
;MPLERQGHIRRVTPRFERFLEEEMGAVSLDNDGDSEERPDYVCLRGLLAVEIKSLEESADERIENVIGPERQKEDWPIFYGRVGSDALLKNLPEADRERLSKALTERAIRAIRRSIAKANNQLKQHTMRTGGRNIVRLLMIINEDFPEYSPKLVQYAVWKEIRRQTEGGQVRNRDIDCVVYISERHAALIENQQVVPLLSLHCPPMFNHPWKARLIELLLNRWAAWNDVPREHAPEINVGDFESVDHIPDCMPRHEAWRRYYRRNRYMADWTAEQLRDHLDGLIVRQQLFLGRNPPLTVPQELKMKSWAAFTHTIEEYNLRGLPMNTFQEDARLRLDSVIARLEYPKEVKNWLRNQFGLDMHV
;
A
#
# COMPACT_ATOMS: atom_id res chain seq x y z
N MET A 1 13.61 -6.58 -6.95
CA MET A 1 14.27 -5.65 -6.00
C MET A 1 13.25 -4.58 -5.67
N PRO A 2 13.15 -4.06 -4.42
CA PRO A 2 12.18 -3.02 -4.10
C PRO A 2 12.31 -1.83 -5.04
N LEU A 3 11.18 -1.34 -5.59
CA LEU A 3 11.15 -0.09 -6.34
C LEU A 3 11.32 1.07 -5.35
N GLU A 4 12.21 2.00 -5.65
CA GLU A 4 12.75 2.97 -4.69
C GLU A 4 12.88 4.36 -5.31
N ARG A 5 12.41 5.43 -4.62
CA ARG A 5 12.52 6.83 -5.10
C ARG A 5 13.17 7.75 -4.07
N GLN A 6 14.26 8.40 -4.48
CA GLN A 6 15.03 9.34 -3.65
C GLN A 6 14.63 10.80 -3.91
N GLY A 7 14.86 11.65 -2.91
CA GLY A 7 14.69 13.10 -3.00
C GLY A 7 13.23 13.58 -3.07
N HIS A 8 13.07 14.89 -3.24
CA HIS A 8 11.77 15.55 -3.15
C HIS A 8 10.80 15.12 -4.28
N ILE A 9 9.68 14.51 -3.89
CA ILE A 9 8.59 14.13 -4.79
C ILE A 9 7.77 15.38 -5.13
N ARG A 10 7.75 15.79 -6.40
CA ARG A 10 6.80 16.78 -6.91
C ARG A 10 5.40 16.18 -6.92
N ARG A 11 4.43 16.85 -6.33
CA ARG A 11 3.02 16.43 -6.37
C ARG A 11 2.43 16.50 -7.77
N VAL A 12 1.61 15.51 -8.08
CA VAL A 12 0.91 15.26 -9.34
C VAL A 12 -0.31 16.17 -9.44
N THR A 13 -1.07 16.40 -8.36
CA THR A 13 -2.31 17.21 -8.42
C THR A 13 -2.03 18.65 -8.88
N PRO A 14 -1.14 19.45 -8.25
CA PRO A 14 -0.78 20.81 -8.70
C PRO A 14 0.05 20.85 -10.00
N ARG A 15 0.37 19.69 -10.56
CA ARG A 15 0.99 19.54 -11.88
C ARG A 15 -0.09 19.27 -12.94
N PHE A 16 -1.11 18.48 -12.63
CA PHE A 16 -2.24 18.21 -13.50
C PHE A 16 -3.17 19.42 -13.64
N GLU A 17 -3.42 20.15 -12.54
CA GLU A 17 -4.20 21.40 -12.54
C GLU A 17 -3.62 22.43 -13.52
N ARG A 18 -2.32 22.75 -13.39
CA ARG A 18 -1.62 23.66 -14.32
C ARG A 18 -1.61 23.15 -15.75
N PHE A 19 -1.47 21.84 -15.97
CA PHE A 19 -1.60 21.26 -17.31
C PHE A 19 -3.00 21.49 -17.92
N LEU A 20 -4.08 21.41 -17.13
CA LEU A 20 -5.42 21.72 -17.62
C LEU A 20 -5.51 23.20 -18.05
N GLU A 21 -4.98 24.11 -17.24
CA GLU A 21 -4.95 25.56 -17.53
C GLU A 21 -4.11 25.88 -18.78
N GLU A 22 -2.84 25.43 -18.79
CA GLU A 22 -1.84 25.73 -19.82
C GLU A 22 -2.15 25.05 -21.18
N GLU A 23 -2.47 23.75 -21.19
CA GLU A 23 -2.61 22.96 -22.44
C GLU A 23 -4.06 22.69 -22.86
N MET A 24 -5.00 22.60 -21.91
CA MET A 24 -6.39 22.26 -22.20
C MET A 24 -7.32 23.49 -22.23
N GLY A 25 -6.76 24.68 -21.96
CA GLY A 25 -7.50 25.95 -21.91
C GLY A 25 -8.61 25.90 -20.87
N ALA A 26 -8.29 25.39 -19.68
CA ALA A 26 -9.25 25.20 -18.62
C ALA A 26 -9.58 26.49 -17.87
N VAL A 27 -10.78 26.50 -17.31
CA VAL A 27 -11.25 27.47 -16.33
C VAL A 27 -11.55 26.67 -15.06
N SER A 28 -10.84 26.96 -13.96
CA SER A 28 -11.26 26.53 -12.62
C SER A 28 -12.59 27.19 -12.30
N LEU A 29 -13.53 26.42 -11.75
CA LEU A 29 -14.81 26.94 -11.27
C LEU A 29 -14.78 27.28 -9.78
N ASP A 30 -13.61 27.32 -9.12
CA ASP A 30 -13.50 27.37 -7.66
C ASP A 30 -14.13 28.62 -7.01
N ASN A 31 -14.31 29.68 -7.79
CA ASN A 31 -14.93 30.93 -7.37
C ASN A 31 -16.42 31.05 -7.76
N ASP A 32 -16.94 30.14 -8.61
CA ASP A 32 -18.29 30.21 -9.18
C ASP A 32 -19.31 29.46 -8.31
N GLY A 33 -19.84 30.14 -7.28
CA GLY A 33 -20.96 29.65 -6.47
C GLY A 33 -20.61 28.51 -5.50
N ASP A 34 -21.51 27.52 -5.37
CA ASP A 34 -21.35 26.39 -4.43
C ASP A 34 -20.46 25.28 -5.00
N SER A 35 -19.46 24.87 -4.21
CA SER A 35 -18.50 23.81 -4.53
C SER A 35 -19.10 22.40 -4.53
N GLU A 36 -20.24 22.16 -3.88
CA GLU A 36 -20.89 20.84 -3.86
C GLU A 36 -21.60 20.48 -5.17
N GLU A 37 -21.78 21.45 -6.09
CA GLU A 37 -22.66 21.32 -7.26
C GLU A 37 -22.00 21.67 -8.61
N ARG A 38 -20.67 21.67 -8.67
CA ARG A 38 -19.86 21.97 -9.86
C ARG A 38 -18.64 21.04 -9.96
N PRO A 39 -18.12 20.76 -11.17
CA PRO A 39 -16.80 20.17 -11.33
C PRO A 39 -15.72 21.19 -10.95
N ASP A 40 -14.56 20.70 -10.54
CA ASP A 40 -13.39 21.56 -10.25
C ASP A 40 -12.97 22.39 -11.51
N TYR A 41 -12.92 21.78 -12.70
CA TYR A 41 -12.49 22.44 -13.95
C TYR A 41 -13.41 22.20 -15.16
N VAL A 42 -13.46 23.19 -16.07
CA VAL A 42 -14.05 23.06 -17.41
C VAL A 42 -13.04 23.43 -18.49
N CYS A 43 -12.79 22.52 -19.43
CA CYS A 43 -11.77 22.62 -20.47
C CYS A 43 -12.39 22.73 -21.87
N LEU A 44 -11.56 23.07 -22.88
CA LEU A 44 -11.91 22.98 -24.31
C LEU A 44 -13.26 23.64 -24.67
N ARG A 45 -13.53 24.83 -24.12
CA ARG A 45 -14.77 25.61 -24.34
C ARG A 45 -16.06 24.86 -23.94
N GLY A 46 -16.01 24.06 -22.88
CA GLY A 46 -17.19 23.34 -22.34
C GLY A 46 -17.38 21.92 -22.87
N LEU A 47 -16.47 21.40 -23.70
CA LEU A 47 -16.52 20.03 -24.21
C LEU A 47 -16.07 18.98 -23.19
N LEU A 48 -15.35 19.39 -22.13
CA LEU A 48 -14.83 18.52 -21.08
C LEU A 48 -15.02 19.19 -19.72
N ALA A 49 -15.73 18.53 -18.81
CA ALA A 49 -15.73 18.83 -17.38
C ALA A 49 -14.84 17.81 -16.66
N VAL A 50 -13.98 18.28 -15.75
CA VAL A 50 -13.05 17.47 -14.98
C VAL A 50 -13.28 17.69 -13.49
N GLU A 51 -13.56 16.60 -12.80
CA GLU A 51 -13.50 16.52 -11.35
C GLU A 51 -12.16 15.85 -10.94
N ILE A 52 -11.39 16.47 -10.05
CA ILE A 52 -10.10 15.98 -9.55
C ILE A 52 -10.26 15.53 -8.10
N LYS A 53 -9.91 14.28 -7.81
CA LYS A 53 -9.94 13.76 -6.43
C LYS A 53 -8.63 13.07 -6.07
N SER A 54 -7.77 13.85 -5.43
CA SER A 54 -6.66 13.36 -4.61
C SER A 54 -7.17 12.33 -3.59
N LEU A 55 -6.42 11.26 -3.38
CA LEU A 55 -6.61 10.36 -2.24
C LEU A 55 -5.75 10.89 -1.09
N GLU A 56 -6.39 11.35 -0.01
CA GLU A 56 -5.75 12.10 1.09
C GLU A 56 -5.78 11.35 2.44
N GLU A 57 -6.53 10.25 2.52
CA GLU A 57 -6.71 9.44 3.74
C GLU A 57 -6.17 8.01 3.53
N SER A 58 -5.24 7.54 4.37
CA SER A 58 -4.82 6.12 4.36
C SER A 58 -6.01 5.17 4.59
N ALA A 59 -5.92 3.96 4.03
CA ALA A 59 -6.84 2.88 4.35
C ALA A 59 -6.55 2.22 5.72
N ASP A 60 -5.37 2.43 6.33
CA ASP A 60 -4.87 1.73 7.53
C ASP A 60 -5.87 1.73 8.69
N GLU A 61 -6.34 2.90 9.13
CA GLU A 61 -7.27 3.00 10.27
C GLU A 61 -8.58 2.26 9.96
N ARG A 62 -9.02 2.28 8.70
CA ARG A 62 -10.23 1.58 8.26
C ARG A 62 -10.03 0.06 8.24
N ILE A 63 -8.84 -0.40 7.88
CA ILE A 63 -8.39 -1.80 7.87
C ILE A 63 -8.25 -2.32 9.31
N GLU A 64 -7.63 -1.54 10.20
CA GLU A 64 -7.46 -1.86 11.62
C GLU A 64 -8.82 -1.94 12.34
N ASN A 65 -9.78 -1.09 11.99
CA ASN A 65 -11.18 -1.21 12.44
C ASN A 65 -11.88 -2.53 12.03
N VAL A 66 -11.31 -3.31 11.10
CA VAL A 66 -11.82 -4.64 10.70
C VAL A 66 -10.98 -5.77 11.32
N ILE A 67 -9.68 -5.58 11.49
CA ILE A 67 -8.75 -6.56 12.08
C ILE A 67 -8.83 -6.58 13.61
N GLY A 68 -9.00 -5.42 14.25
CA GLY A 68 -8.97 -5.24 15.70
C GLY A 68 -9.91 -6.16 16.50
N PRO A 69 -11.17 -6.38 16.08
CA PRO A 69 -12.07 -7.33 16.73
C PRO A 69 -11.61 -8.80 16.57
N GLU A 70 -11.13 -9.17 15.38
CA GLU A 70 -10.66 -10.55 15.11
C GLU A 70 -9.38 -10.89 15.89
N ARG A 71 -8.52 -9.89 16.15
CA ARG A 71 -7.32 -10.00 16.99
C ARG A 71 -7.60 -10.40 18.45
N GLN A 72 -8.87 -10.34 18.90
CA GLN A 72 -9.26 -10.75 20.25
C GLN A 72 -9.52 -12.26 20.38
N LYS A 73 -9.48 -13.01 19.27
CA LYS A 73 -9.59 -14.48 19.29
C LYS A 73 -8.31 -15.14 19.79
N GLU A 74 -8.46 -16.29 20.44
CA GLU A 74 -7.35 -17.10 20.98
C GLU A 74 -6.50 -17.76 19.88
N ASP A 75 -7.09 -18.11 18.74
CA ASP A 75 -6.41 -18.70 17.58
C ASP A 75 -5.72 -17.66 16.67
N TRP A 76 -5.81 -16.37 17.00
CA TRP A 76 -5.32 -15.30 16.13
C TRP A 76 -3.78 -15.34 15.97
N PRO A 77 -3.23 -15.28 14.74
CA PRO A 77 -1.79 -15.33 14.52
C PRO A 77 -1.08 -14.07 15.06
N ILE A 78 -0.11 -14.27 15.95
CA ILE A 78 0.65 -13.21 16.60
C ILE A 78 1.91 -12.91 15.81
N PHE A 79 2.10 -11.67 15.36
CA PHE A 79 3.28 -11.22 14.62
C PHE A 79 4.08 -10.18 15.41
N TYR A 80 5.37 -10.04 15.11
CA TYR A 80 6.24 -9.06 15.76
C TYR A 80 6.50 -7.85 14.84
N GLY A 81 5.75 -6.78 15.03
CA GLY A 81 5.84 -5.56 14.21
C GLY A 81 4.65 -5.41 13.26
N ARG A 82 4.90 -4.88 12.05
CA ARG A 82 3.88 -4.70 11.00
C ARG A 82 3.99 -5.81 9.97
N VAL A 83 2.85 -6.39 9.60
CA VAL A 83 2.72 -7.45 8.58
C VAL A 83 1.63 -7.03 7.59
N GLY A 84 1.86 -7.25 6.30
CA GLY A 84 0.88 -6.91 5.25
C GLY A 84 -0.38 -7.79 5.34
N SER A 85 -1.52 -7.25 4.88
CA SER A 85 -2.82 -7.95 4.86
C SER A 85 -2.72 -9.37 4.32
N ASP A 86 -1.99 -9.54 3.22
CA ASP A 86 -1.92 -10.79 2.47
C ASP A 86 -1.07 -11.85 3.19
N ALA A 87 -0.10 -11.41 4.00
CA ALA A 87 0.71 -12.27 4.85
C ALA A 87 -0.06 -12.69 6.11
N LEU A 88 -0.86 -11.78 6.69
CA LEU A 88 -1.84 -12.12 7.74
C LEU A 88 -2.88 -13.13 7.24
N LEU A 89 -3.56 -12.82 6.12
CA LEU A 89 -4.65 -13.63 5.57
C LEU A 89 -4.24 -15.07 5.24
N LYS A 90 -2.99 -15.30 4.82
CA LYS A 90 -2.45 -16.65 4.56
C LYS A 90 -2.42 -17.57 5.78
N ASN A 91 -2.43 -17.01 6.99
CA ASN A 91 -2.36 -17.76 8.25
C ASN A 91 -3.73 -18.00 8.90
N LEU A 92 -4.84 -17.60 8.26
CA LEU A 92 -6.20 -17.81 8.78
C LEU A 92 -6.87 -19.03 8.12
N PRO A 93 -7.80 -19.71 8.83
CA PRO A 93 -8.66 -20.73 8.24
C PRO A 93 -9.43 -20.20 7.02
N GLU A 94 -9.66 -21.04 6.01
CA GLU A 94 -10.19 -20.63 4.70
C GLU A 94 -11.45 -19.74 4.77
N ALA A 95 -12.44 -20.15 5.57
CA ALA A 95 -13.69 -19.41 5.72
C ALA A 95 -13.50 -18.01 6.32
N ASP A 96 -12.56 -17.88 7.27
CA ASP A 96 -12.19 -16.59 7.86
C ASP A 96 -11.30 -15.75 6.94
N ARG A 97 -10.42 -16.40 6.16
CA ARG A 97 -9.62 -15.77 5.11
C ARG A 97 -10.50 -15.12 4.04
N GLU A 98 -11.49 -15.84 3.50
CA GLU A 98 -12.45 -15.28 2.54
C GLU A 98 -13.29 -14.15 3.15
N ARG A 99 -13.85 -14.38 4.35
CA ARG A 99 -14.68 -13.41 5.08
C ARG A 99 -13.93 -12.11 5.34
N LEU A 100 -12.71 -12.20 5.86
CA LEU A 100 -11.87 -11.06 6.20
C LEU A 100 -11.32 -10.35 4.97
N SER A 101 -10.83 -11.08 3.96
CA SER A 101 -10.36 -10.51 2.69
C SER A 101 -11.43 -9.67 2.00
N LYS A 102 -12.67 -10.19 1.96
CA LYS A 102 -13.84 -9.47 1.44
C LYS A 102 -14.18 -8.23 2.26
N ALA A 103 -14.16 -8.33 3.59
CA ALA A 103 -14.44 -7.20 4.49
C ALA A 103 -13.38 -6.08 4.35
N LEU A 104 -12.09 -6.45 4.33
CA LEU A 104 -10.97 -5.54 4.09
C LEU A 104 -11.09 -4.84 2.73
N THR A 105 -11.37 -5.60 1.67
CA THR A 105 -11.56 -5.05 0.32
C THR A 105 -12.68 -4.01 0.30
N GLU A 106 -13.89 -4.35 0.78
CA GLU A 106 -15.04 -3.44 0.82
C GLU A 106 -14.79 -2.18 1.65
N ARG A 107 -13.95 -2.29 2.68
CA ARG A 107 -13.60 -1.21 3.61
C ARG A 107 -12.54 -0.28 3.03
N ALA A 108 -11.52 -0.80 2.35
CA ALA A 108 -10.49 -0.02 1.67
C ALA A 108 -11.08 0.79 0.50
N ILE A 109 -11.90 0.16 -0.36
CA ILE A 109 -12.52 0.86 -1.50
C ILE A 109 -13.55 1.93 -1.08
N ARG A 110 -13.97 1.99 0.18
CA ARG A 110 -15.02 2.91 0.66
C ARG A 110 -14.70 4.38 0.37
N ALA A 111 -13.43 4.79 0.42
CA ALA A 111 -13.01 6.16 0.08
C ALA A 111 -13.32 6.47 -1.39
N ILE A 112 -12.80 5.65 -2.32
CA ILE A 112 -13.00 5.75 -3.77
C ILE A 112 -14.51 5.79 -4.12
N ARG A 113 -15.32 4.95 -3.48
CA ARG A 113 -16.78 4.93 -3.68
C ARG A 113 -17.46 6.25 -3.31
N ARG A 114 -16.99 6.95 -2.27
CA ARG A 114 -17.50 8.29 -1.89
C ARG A 114 -17.08 9.33 -2.94
N SER A 115 -15.82 9.31 -3.38
CA SER A 115 -15.31 10.23 -4.41
C SER A 115 -16.08 10.09 -5.73
N ILE A 116 -16.32 8.86 -6.20
CA ILE A 116 -17.15 8.58 -7.39
C ILE A 116 -18.57 9.13 -7.20
N ALA A 117 -19.19 8.93 -6.04
CA ALA A 117 -20.56 9.38 -5.78
C ALA A 117 -20.69 10.91 -5.71
N LYS A 118 -19.71 11.62 -5.11
CA LYS A 118 -19.71 13.09 -5.08
C LYS A 118 -19.48 13.67 -6.49
N ALA A 119 -18.45 13.17 -7.18
CA ALA A 119 -18.12 13.54 -8.55
C ALA A 119 -19.31 13.37 -9.52
N ASN A 120 -20.02 12.25 -9.44
CA ASN A 120 -21.21 12.03 -10.27
C ASN A 120 -22.28 13.13 -10.04
N ASN A 121 -22.50 13.55 -8.80
CA ASN A 121 -23.47 14.60 -8.48
C ASN A 121 -23.01 15.96 -9.04
N GLN A 122 -21.75 16.33 -8.84
CA GLN A 122 -21.17 17.58 -9.35
C GLN A 122 -21.22 17.67 -10.88
N LEU A 123 -20.76 16.63 -11.57
CA LEU A 123 -20.77 16.54 -13.04
C LEU A 123 -22.20 16.52 -13.62
N LYS A 124 -23.15 15.90 -12.92
CA LYS A 124 -24.59 15.94 -13.22
C LYS A 124 -25.16 17.36 -13.09
N GLN A 125 -25.00 18.00 -11.92
CA GLN A 125 -25.58 19.33 -11.66
C GLN A 125 -25.03 20.37 -12.64
N HIS A 126 -23.72 20.36 -12.92
CA HIS A 126 -23.12 21.22 -13.93
C HIS A 126 -23.68 20.99 -15.35
N THR A 127 -23.90 19.73 -15.76
CA THR A 127 -24.54 19.45 -17.06
C THR A 127 -25.99 19.98 -17.10
N MET A 128 -26.73 19.83 -15.99
CA MET A 128 -28.10 20.36 -15.89
C MET A 128 -28.14 21.89 -15.95
N ARG A 129 -27.18 22.57 -15.32
CA ARG A 129 -27.03 24.04 -15.32
C ARG A 129 -26.64 24.60 -16.69
N THR A 130 -25.69 23.98 -17.37
CA THR A 130 -25.17 24.45 -18.67
C THR A 130 -26.03 24.03 -19.87
N GLY A 131 -26.91 23.03 -19.70
CA GLY A 131 -27.66 22.43 -20.80
C GLY A 131 -26.79 21.65 -21.80
N GLY A 132 -25.51 21.42 -21.49
CA GLY A 132 -24.50 20.89 -22.39
C GLY A 132 -24.78 19.45 -22.84
N ARG A 133 -25.32 19.28 -24.06
CA ARG A 133 -25.60 17.94 -24.65
C ARG A 133 -24.33 17.20 -25.08
N ASN A 134 -23.26 17.93 -25.40
CA ASN A 134 -22.01 17.39 -25.96
C ASN A 134 -20.82 17.58 -25.01
N ILE A 135 -20.98 17.21 -23.74
CA ILE A 135 -19.91 17.26 -22.72
C ILE A 135 -19.36 15.87 -22.41
N VAL A 136 -18.04 15.78 -22.21
CA VAL A 136 -17.35 14.64 -21.59
C VAL A 136 -17.19 14.93 -20.10
N ARG A 137 -17.59 13.97 -19.26
CA ARG A 137 -17.54 14.08 -17.80
C ARG A 137 -16.46 13.15 -17.27
N LEU A 138 -15.32 13.73 -16.93
CA LEU A 138 -14.15 13.01 -16.42
C LEU A 138 -14.08 13.12 -14.90
N LEU A 139 -13.87 11.99 -14.23
CA LEU A 139 -13.33 11.94 -12.87
C LEU A 139 -11.85 11.53 -12.95
N MET A 140 -10.96 12.41 -12.54
CA MET A 140 -9.54 12.14 -12.33
C MET A 140 -9.32 11.76 -10.87
N ILE A 141 -8.80 10.56 -10.60
CA ILE A 141 -8.38 10.11 -9.27
C ILE A 141 -6.85 10.13 -9.23
N ILE A 142 -6.27 10.79 -8.22
CA ILE A 142 -4.81 10.95 -8.10
C ILE A 142 -4.35 10.35 -6.77
N ASN A 143 -3.31 9.52 -6.81
CA ASN A 143 -2.71 8.92 -5.61
C ASN A 143 -1.19 9.15 -5.56
N GLU A 144 -0.81 10.05 -4.66
CA GLU A 144 0.56 10.54 -4.48
C GLU A 144 1.29 9.76 -3.39
N ASP A 145 0.61 9.46 -2.28
CA ASP A 145 1.24 9.06 -1.01
C ASP A 145 0.90 7.63 -0.53
N PHE A 146 -0.23 7.05 -0.96
CA PHE A 146 -0.86 5.89 -0.30
C PHE A 146 -0.68 4.56 -1.06
N PRO A 147 0.17 3.62 -0.59
CA PRO A 147 0.42 2.34 -1.26
C PRO A 147 -0.75 1.35 -1.14
N GLU A 148 -1.77 1.62 -0.32
CA GLU A 148 -2.95 0.76 -0.17
C GLU A 148 -3.86 0.86 -1.40
N TYR A 149 -3.83 2.00 -2.10
CA TYR A 149 -4.61 2.26 -3.31
C TYR A 149 -3.88 1.77 -4.58
N SER A 150 -3.61 0.45 -4.65
CA SER A 150 -3.02 -0.16 -5.84
C SER A 150 -3.91 0.03 -7.08
N PRO A 151 -3.32 0.10 -8.31
CA PRO A 151 -4.09 0.23 -9.55
C PRO A 151 -5.18 -0.85 -9.69
N LYS A 152 -4.90 -2.07 -9.25
CA LYS A 152 -5.84 -3.20 -9.19
C LYS A 152 -7.03 -2.93 -8.25
N LEU A 153 -6.79 -2.37 -7.07
CA LEU A 153 -7.84 -2.02 -6.11
C LEU A 153 -8.72 -0.88 -6.63
N VAL A 154 -8.12 0.16 -7.23
CA VAL A 154 -8.86 1.28 -7.82
C VAL A 154 -9.69 0.82 -9.01
N GLN A 155 -9.12 0.01 -9.90
CA GLN A 155 -9.86 -0.61 -11.01
C GLN A 155 -11.06 -1.42 -10.49
N TYR A 156 -10.87 -2.29 -9.49
CA TYR A 156 -11.97 -3.05 -8.88
C TYR A 156 -13.06 -2.14 -8.30
N ALA A 157 -12.68 -1.10 -7.56
CA ALA A 157 -13.60 -0.13 -6.96
C ALA A 157 -14.47 0.58 -8.01
N VAL A 158 -13.84 1.07 -9.08
CA VAL A 158 -14.52 1.76 -10.19
C VAL A 158 -15.46 0.80 -10.92
N TRP A 159 -14.99 -0.37 -11.35
CA TRP A 159 -15.82 -1.37 -12.02
C TRP A 159 -17.04 -1.79 -11.19
N LYS A 160 -16.90 -1.84 -9.86
CA LYS A 160 -18.00 -2.17 -8.95
C LYS A 160 -19.06 -1.07 -8.88
N GLU A 161 -18.68 0.20 -8.86
CA GLU A 161 -19.64 1.31 -8.78
C GLU A 161 -20.23 1.74 -10.13
N ILE A 162 -19.53 1.57 -11.27
CA ILE A 162 -20.12 1.84 -12.61
C ILE A 162 -21.10 0.75 -13.06
N ARG A 163 -20.98 -0.47 -12.51
CA ARG A 163 -21.96 -1.57 -12.70
C ARG A 163 -23.10 -1.54 -11.67
N ARG A 164 -23.03 -0.68 -10.66
CA ARG A 164 -24.00 -0.65 -9.56
C ARG A 164 -25.32 -0.03 -10.03
N GLN A 165 -26.40 -0.79 -9.90
CA GLN A 165 -27.75 -0.33 -10.19
C GLN A 165 -28.41 0.32 -8.97
N THR A 166 -29.41 1.16 -9.22
CA THR A 166 -30.45 1.56 -8.27
C THR A 166 -31.52 0.48 -8.18
N GLU A 167 -32.45 0.61 -7.22
CA GLU A 167 -33.61 -0.30 -7.09
C GLU A 167 -34.47 -0.34 -8.36
N GLY A 168 -34.53 0.78 -9.10
CA GLY A 168 -35.17 0.86 -10.43
C GLY A 168 -34.29 0.39 -11.59
N GLY A 169 -33.25 -0.41 -11.35
CA GLY A 169 -32.39 -1.03 -12.37
C GLY A 169 -31.45 -0.10 -13.15
N GLN A 170 -31.53 1.22 -12.96
CA GLN A 170 -30.68 2.19 -13.65
C GLN A 170 -29.28 2.23 -13.06
N VAL A 171 -28.24 2.42 -13.88
CA VAL A 171 -26.86 2.63 -13.39
C VAL A 171 -26.83 3.86 -12.47
N ARG A 172 -26.31 3.68 -11.25
CA ARG A 172 -26.28 4.71 -10.20
C ARG A 172 -25.35 5.87 -10.55
N ASN A 173 -24.15 5.55 -11.02
CA ASN A 173 -23.08 6.52 -11.30
C ASN A 173 -22.94 6.71 -12.82
N ARG A 174 -24.00 7.23 -13.45
CA ARG A 174 -24.16 7.33 -14.92
C ARG A 174 -23.74 8.69 -15.50
N ASP A 175 -23.44 9.66 -14.64
CA ASP A 175 -23.10 11.03 -15.02
C ASP A 175 -21.57 11.23 -15.00
N ILE A 176 -20.83 10.13 -15.16
CA ILE A 176 -19.39 10.05 -15.42
C ILE A 176 -19.23 9.27 -16.74
N ASP A 177 -18.47 9.80 -17.70
CA ASP A 177 -18.15 9.13 -18.97
C ASP A 177 -16.86 8.29 -18.85
N CYS A 178 -15.90 8.77 -18.07
CA CYS A 178 -14.64 8.10 -17.81
C CYS A 178 -14.12 8.39 -16.40
N VAL A 179 -13.49 7.40 -15.77
CA VAL A 179 -12.60 7.60 -14.63
C VAL A 179 -11.17 7.39 -15.09
N VAL A 180 -10.29 8.36 -14.89
CA VAL A 180 -8.84 8.18 -15.05
C VAL A 180 -8.20 8.03 -13.66
N TYR A 181 -7.19 7.18 -13.55
CA TYR A 181 -6.39 7.02 -12.33
C TYR A 181 -4.90 7.23 -12.64
N ILE A 182 -4.26 8.12 -11.86
CA ILE A 182 -2.80 8.36 -11.89
C ILE A 182 -2.21 8.02 -10.53
N SER A 183 -1.09 7.32 -10.50
CA SER A 183 -0.30 7.18 -9.27
C SER A 183 1.20 7.14 -9.55
N GLU A 184 1.95 8.10 -8.99
CA GLU A 184 3.42 7.99 -8.88
C GLU A 184 3.86 7.21 -7.63
N ARG A 185 2.90 6.77 -6.80
CA ARG A 185 3.14 5.93 -5.61
C ARG A 185 3.41 4.47 -5.96
N HIS A 186 3.08 4.07 -7.19
CA HIS A 186 3.17 2.72 -7.74
C HIS A 186 3.95 2.72 -9.05
N ALA A 187 4.63 1.62 -9.36
CA ALA A 187 5.34 1.45 -10.63
C ALA A 187 5.53 -0.03 -10.99
N ALA A 188 5.90 -0.29 -12.24
CA ALA A 188 6.32 -1.59 -12.76
C ALA A 188 7.62 -1.42 -13.59
N LEU A 189 8.20 -2.52 -14.04
CA LEU A 189 9.39 -2.53 -14.90
C LEU A 189 9.07 -3.15 -16.26
N ILE A 190 9.24 -2.38 -17.34
CA ILE A 190 9.23 -2.87 -18.74
C ILE A 190 10.65 -2.71 -19.26
N GLU A 191 11.30 -3.78 -19.72
CA GLU A 191 12.67 -3.73 -20.30
C GLU A 191 13.69 -2.94 -19.45
N ASN A 192 13.62 -3.11 -18.11
CA ASN A 192 14.36 -2.36 -17.08
C ASN A 192 14.06 -0.85 -16.96
N GLN A 193 13.11 -0.31 -17.71
CA GLN A 193 12.56 1.05 -17.52
C GLN A 193 11.43 1.04 -16.49
N GLN A 194 11.39 2.05 -15.63
CA GLN A 194 10.33 2.21 -14.63
C GLN A 194 9.13 2.95 -15.22
N VAL A 195 7.97 2.27 -15.27
CA VAL A 195 6.70 2.83 -15.75
C VAL A 195 5.71 3.05 -14.62
N VAL A 196 4.90 4.11 -14.70
CA VAL A 196 3.87 4.46 -13.71
C VAL A 196 2.45 4.24 -14.26
N PRO A 197 1.48 3.81 -13.43
CA PRO A 197 0.12 3.51 -13.88
C PRO A 197 -0.67 4.78 -14.25
N LEU A 198 -1.11 4.83 -15.50
CA LEU A 198 -2.13 5.74 -16.02
C LEU A 198 -3.31 4.89 -16.54
N LEU A 199 -4.32 4.65 -15.70
CA LEU A 199 -5.50 3.86 -16.11
C LEU A 199 -6.58 4.76 -16.70
N SER A 200 -7.07 4.42 -17.89
CA SER A 200 -8.35 4.93 -18.42
C SER A 200 -9.44 3.88 -18.22
N LEU A 201 -10.51 4.22 -17.48
CA LEU A 201 -11.63 3.32 -17.20
C LEU A 201 -12.91 3.88 -17.80
N HIS A 202 -13.37 3.25 -18.88
CA HIS A 202 -14.50 3.74 -19.67
C HIS A 202 -15.84 3.36 -19.03
N CYS A 203 -16.71 4.35 -18.79
CA CYS A 203 -18.02 4.14 -18.17
C CYS A 203 -19.10 3.87 -19.23
N PRO A 204 -20.26 3.25 -18.87
CA PRO A 204 -21.31 2.89 -19.81
C PRO A 204 -21.78 3.98 -20.80
N PRO A 205 -21.89 5.27 -20.41
CA PRO A 205 -22.29 6.33 -21.35
C PRO A 205 -21.33 6.52 -22.54
N MET A 206 -20.04 6.20 -22.37
CA MET A 206 -19.02 6.44 -23.39
C MET A 206 -19.05 5.43 -24.54
N PHE A 207 -19.53 4.20 -24.30
CA PHE A 207 -19.59 3.16 -25.36
C PHE A 207 -20.53 3.55 -26.51
N ASN A 208 -21.56 4.36 -26.23
CA ASN A 208 -22.50 4.88 -27.23
C ASN A 208 -21.94 6.10 -28.00
N HIS A 209 -20.80 6.66 -27.57
CA HIS A 209 -20.26 7.93 -28.06
C HIS A 209 -18.73 7.86 -28.26
N PRO A 210 -18.22 7.18 -29.31
CA PRO A 210 -16.79 6.96 -29.53
C PRO A 210 -15.92 8.22 -29.60
N TRP A 211 -16.51 9.38 -29.90
CA TRP A 211 -15.80 10.67 -29.87
C TRP A 211 -15.33 11.06 -28.46
N LYS A 212 -16.04 10.65 -27.40
CA LYS A 212 -15.65 10.92 -26.02
C LYS A 212 -14.35 10.22 -25.65
N ALA A 213 -14.21 8.95 -26.06
CA ALA A 213 -12.98 8.18 -25.85
C ALA A 213 -11.78 8.84 -26.56
N ARG A 214 -11.97 9.34 -27.80
CA ARG A 214 -10.95 10.12 -28.52
C ARG A 214 -10.55 11.41 -27.79
N LEU A 215 -11.46 12.05 -27.06
CA LEU A 215 -11.16 13.25 -26.27
C LEU A 215 -10.32 12.90 -25.03
N ILE A 216 -10.63 11.80 -24.35
CA ILE A 216 -9.81 11.28 -23.24
C ILE A 216 -8.42 10.88 -23.76
N GLU A 217 -8.33 10.18 -24.89
CA GLU A 217 -7.04 9.83 -25.50
C GLU A 217 -6.20 11.07 -25.87
N LEU A 218 -6.84 12.15 -26.38
CA LEU A 218 -6.15 13.42 -26.63
C LEU A 218 -5.62 14.07 -25.34
N LEU A 219 -6.43 14.12 -24.28
CA LEU A 219 -6.03 14.62 -22.96
C LEU A 219 -4.83 13.85 -22.40
N LEU A 220 -4.89 12.51 -22.45
CA LEU A 220 -3.85 11.65 -21.89
C LEU A 220 -2.54 11.67 -22.70
N ASN A 221 -2.60 11.85 -24.02
CA ASN A 221 -1.40 12.05 -24.84
C ASN A 221 -0.76 13.42 -24.58
N ARG A 222 -1.57 14.49 -24.46
CA ARG A 222 -1.06 15.83 -24.11
C ARG A 222 -0.43 15.87 -22.72
N TRP A 223 -1.04 15.21 -21.75
CA TRP A 223 -0.49 15.10 -20.39
C TRP A 223 0.90 14.47 -20.38
N ALA A 224 1.10 13.37 -21.12
CA ALA A 224 2.40 12.73 -21.23
C ALA A 224 3.44 13.65 -21.92
N ALA A 225 3.07 14.25 -23.05
CA ALA A 225 3.95 15.16 -23.79
C ALA A 225 4.37 16.41 -22.97
N TRP A 226 3.46 17.04 -22.23
CA TRP A 226 3.77 18.18 -21.35
C TRP A 226 4.66 17.80 -20.17
N ASN A 227 4.69 16.51 -19.77
CA ASN A 227 5.62 15.98 -18.76
C ASN A 227 6.96 15.48 -19.36
N ASP A 228 7.16 15.59 -20.68
CA ASP A 228 8.32 15.04 -21.41
C ASP A 228 8.54 13.53 -21.18
N VAL A 229 7.44 12.76 -21.15
CA VAL A 229 7.46 11.29 -21.01
C VAL A 229 6.70 10.60 -22.14
N PRO A 230 7.19 9.44 -22.65
CA PRO A 230 6.44 8.63 -23.59
C PRO A 230 5.20 8.01 -22.91
N ARG A 231 4.13 7.81 -23.69
CA ARG A 231 2.91 7.14 -23.23
C ARG A 231 2.66 5.86 -24.03
N GLU A 232 3.13 4.76 -23.48
CA GLU A 232 2.97 3.45 -24.11
C GLU A 232 1.68 2.77 -23.67
N HIS A 233 1.00 2.11 -24.61
CA HIS A 233 0.01 1.10 -24.26
C HIS A 233 0.75 -0.23 -24.12
N ALA A 234 0.91 -0.70 -22.88
CA ALA A 234 1.60 -1.95 -22.58
C ALA A 234 0.58 -3.07 -22.27
N PRO A 235 0.02 -3.77 -23.29
CA PRO A 235 -0.99 -4.82 -23.07
C PRO A 235 -0.42 -6.07 -22.35
N GLU A 236 0.90 -6.25 -22.36
CA GLU A 236 1.63 -7.26 -21.60
C GLU A 236 1.70 -6.98 -20.09
N ILE A 237 1.45 -5.74 -19.62
CA ILE A 237 1.30 -5.44 -18.20
C ILE A 237 -0.15 -5.63 -17.76
N ASN A 238 -0.35 -6.49 -16.74
CA ASN A 238 -1.61 -6.53 -16.01
C ASN A 238 -1.64 -5.40 -14.98
N VAL A 239 -2.83 -4.88 -14.71
CA VAL A 239 -3.05 -3.83 -13.69
C VAL A 239 -2.71 -4.32 -12.26
N GLY A 240 -2.43 -5.62 -12.08
CA GLY A 240 -1.91 -6.21 -10.85
C GLY A 240 -0.38 -6.25 -10.71
N ASP A 241 0.37 -5.90 -11.75
CA ASP A 241 1.84 -6.06 -11.80
C ASP A 241 2.57 -4.78 -11.33
N PHE A 242 1.81 -3.75 -10.94
CA PHE A 242 2.31 -2.50 -10.37
C PHE A 242 2.53 -2.64 -8.84
N GLU A 243 3.79 -2.63 -8.42
CA GLU A 243 4.21 -2.62 -7.01
C GLU A 243 4.25 -1.20 -6.43
N SER A 244 4.30 -1.07 -5.11
CA SER A 244 4.46 0.22 -4.43
C SER A 244 5.94 0.67 -4.40
N VAL A 245 6.18 1.96 -4.64
CA VAL A 245 7.53 2.54 -4.68
C VAL A 245 7.92 3.06 -3.29
N ASP A 246 8.90 2.46 -2.63
CA ASP A 246 9.39 2.93 -1.32
C ASP A 246 10.08 4.30 -1.48
N HIS A 247 9.49 5.35 -0.88
CA HIS A 247 10.14 6.66 -0.82
C HIS A 247 11.24 6.68 0.24
N ILE A 248 12.36 7.30 -0.11
CA ILE A 248 13.58 7.37 0.69
C ILE A 248 13.75 8.79 1.21
N PRO A 249 13.54 9.04 2.51
CA PRO A 249 13.89 10.32 3.13
C PRO A 249 15.41 10.49 3.19
N ASP A 250 15.88 11.73 3.08
CA ASP A 250 17.31 12.09 3.12
C ASP A 250 17.98 11.75 4.47
N CYS A 251 17.18 11.62 5.53
CA CYS A 251 17.59 11.16 6.86
C CYS A 251 16.66 10.04 7.33
N MET A 252 17.23 8.90 7.75
CA MET A 252 16.48 7.70 8.12
C MET A 252 16.97 7.13 9.47
N PRO A 253 16.06 6.80 10.42
CA PRO A 253 16.40 6.06 11.62
C PRO A 253 17.18 4.76 11.33
N ARG A 254 18.24 4.50 12.09
CA ARG A 254 19.17 3.37 11.84
C ARG A 254 18.48 2.01 11.68
N HIS A 255 17.40 1.77 12.42
CA HIS A 255 16.67 0.50 12.37
C HIS A 255 15.83 0.35 11.09
N GLU A 256 15.34 1.45 10.50
CA GLU A 256 14.68 1.44 9.19
C GLU A 256 15.71 1.23 8.07
N ALA A 257 16.88 1.85 8.20
CA ALA A 257 18.00 1.61 7.29
C ALA A 257 18.41 0.12 7.28
N TRP A 258 18.48 -0.53 8.46
CA TRP A 258 18.71 -1.99 8.55
C TRP A 258 17.61 -2.80 7.85
N ARG A 259 16.31 -2.53 8.10
CA ARG A 259 15.21 -3.20 7.37
C ARG A 259 15.37 -3.05 5.87
N ARG A 260 15.68 -1.85 5.37
CA ARG A 260 15.84 -1.56 3.94
C ARG A 260 17.07 -2.25 3.34
N TYR A 261 18.22 -2.26 4.02
CA TYR A 261 19.38 -3.04 3.58
C TYR A 261 19.04 -4.53 3.47
N TYR A 262 18.24 -5.06 4.41
CA TYR A 262 17.77 -6.44 4.35
C TYR A 262 16.78 -6.69 3.19
N ARG A 263 15.78 -5.81 2.95
CA ARG A 263 14.87 -5.93 1.79
C ARG A 263 15.61 -5.95 0.45
N ARG A 264 16.71 -5.20 0.34
CA ARG A 264 17.59 -5.15 -0.83
C ARG A 264 18.44 -6.43 -1.01
N ASN A 265 18.80 -7.11 0.08
CA ASN A 265 19.58 -8.35 0.07
C ASN A 265 19.06 -9.32 1.15
N ARG A 266 18.00 -10.07 0.82
CA ARG A 266 17.33 -11.00 1.74
C ARG A 266 18.10 -12.31 1.91
N TYR A 267 19.26 -12.25 2.55
CA TYR A 267 20.16 -13.39 2.75
C TYR A 267 19.59 -14.54 3.63
N MET A 268 18.35 -14.41 4.14
CA MET A 268 17.62 -15.45 4.88
C MET A 268 16.34 -15.90 4.15
N ALA A 269 16.12 -15.50 2.90
CA ALA A 269 14.94 -15.89 2.12
C ALA A 269 14.84 -17.42 1.95
N ASP A 270 15.96 -18.07 1.63
CA ASP A 270 16.04 -19.52 1.38
C ASP A 270 16.07 -20.37 2.67
N TRP A 271 16.05 -19.74 3.86
CA TRP A 271 16.10 -20.46 5.14
C TRP A 271 14.76 -21.14 5.43
N THR A 272 14.79 -22.27 6.13
CA THR A 272 13.56 -22.88 6.66
C THR A 272 12.97 -22.02 7.79
N ALA A 273 11.68 -22.19 8.08
CA ALA A 273 11.04 -21.53 9.22
C ALA A 273 11.66 -21.96 10.57
N GLU A 274 12.31 -23.13 10.61
CA GLU A 274 13.08 -23.62 11.76
C GLU A 274 14.44 -22.94 11.86
N GLN A 275 15.16 -22.75 10.74
CA GLN A 275 16.44 -22.02 10.73
C GLN A 275 16.28 -20.55 11.14
N LEU A 276 15.23 -19.87 10.65
CA LEU A 276 14.89 -18.51 11.09
C LEU A 276 14.57 -18.44 12.60
N ARG A 277 13.84 -19.43 13.11
CA ARG A 277 13.48 -19.57 14.53
C ARG A 277 14.70 -19.85 15.41
N ASP A 278 15.56 -20.77 15.00
CA ASP A 278 16.79 -21.13 15.70
C ASP A 278 17.77 -19.95 15.78
N HIS A 279 17.85 -19.16 14.69
CA HIS A 279 18.61 -17.92 14.66
C HIS A 279 17.98 -16.84 15.56
N LEU A 280 16.65 -16.70 15.57
CA LEU A 280 15.93 -15.76 16.43
C LEU A 280 16.13 -16.09 17.91
N ASP A 281 15.96 -17.35 18.32
CA ASP A 281 16.26 -17.82 19.68
C ASP A 281 17.73 -17.52 20.03
N GLY A 282 18.65 -17.82 19.12
CA GLY A 282 20.08 -17.53 19.25
C GLY A 282 20.40 -16.04 19.34
N LEU A 283 19.57 -15.15 18.83
CA LEU A 283 19.69 -13.70 19.01
C LEU A 283 19.13 -13.28 20.37
N ILE A 284 17.92 -13.74 20.72
CA ILE A 284 17.26 -13.44 22.00
C ILE A 284 18.15 -13.83 23.19
N VAL A 285 18.75 -15.03 23.16
CA VAL A 285 19.67 -15.49 24.20
C VAL A 285 20.93 -14.60 24.28
N ARG A 286 21.56 -14.28 23.15
CA ARG A 286 22.77 -13.43 23.14
C ARG A 286 22.50 -11.99 23.55
N GLN A 287 21.32 -11.45 23.25
CA GLN A 287 20.94 -10.07 23.63
C GLN A 287 20.79 -9.89 25.13
N GLN A 288 20.44 -10.93 25.90
CA GLN A 288 20.40 -10.84 27.36
C GLN A 288 21.74 -10.40 27.95
N LEU A 289 22.87 -10.79 27.36
CA LEU A 289 24.22 -10.38 27.81
C LEU A 289 24.47 -8.86 27.77
N PHE A 290 23.56 -8.06 27.22
CA PHE A 290 23.59 -6.60 27.32
C PHE A 290 22.23 -5.93 27.58
N LEU A 291 21.19 -6.72 27.90
CA LEU A 291 19.85 -6.25 28.30
C LEU A 291 19.46 -6.68 29.73
N GLY A 292 19.93 -7.85 30.17
CA GLY A 292 19.70 -8.38 31.51
C GLY A 292 20.51 -7.64 32.59
N ARG A 293 20.16 -7.86 33.86
CA ARG A 293 20.80 -7.19 34.99
C ARG A 293 22.09 -7.90 35.39
N ASN A 294 23.17 -7.13 35.55
CA ASN A 294 24.50 -7.61 35.96
C ASN A 294 24.99 -8.81 35.12
N PRO A 295 25.17 -8.66 33.79
CA PRO A 295 25.66 -9.73 32.94
C PRO A 295 27.12 -10.09 33.25
N PRO A 296 27.50 -11.38 33.29
CA PRO A 296 28.88 -11.83 33.57
C PRO A 296 29.86 -11.58 32.41
N LEU A 297 29.42 -10.95 31.32
CA LEU A 297 30.24 -10.62 30.16
C LEU A 297 29.93 -9.21 29.66
N THR A 298 30.95 -8.35 29.56
CA THR A 298 30.81 -7.05 28.90
C THR A 298 30.87 -7.22 27.39
N VAL A 299 29.72 -7.10 26.71
CA VAL A 299 29.66 -7.18 25.24
C VAL A 299 30.13 -5.86 24.59
N PRO A 300 31.12 -5.88 23.68
CA PRO A 300 31.56 -4.69 22.93
C PRO A 300 30.44 -4.03 22.13
N GLN A 301 30.45 -2.69 22.05
CA GLN A 301 29.38 -1.90 21.43
C GLN A 301 29.13 -2.26 19.95
N GLU A 302 30.18 -2.60 19.19
CA GLU A 302 30.06 -3.06 17.80
C GLU A 302 29.27 -4.38 17.70
N LEU A 303 29.52 -5.33 18.60
CA LEU A 303 28.79 -6.60 18.64
C LEU A 303 27.34 -6.41 19.08
N LYS A 304 27.05 -5.44 19.97
CA LYS A 304 25.67 -5.02 20.25
C LYS A 304 24.98 -4.48 19.00
N MET A 305 25.64 -3.61 18.23
CA MET A 305 25.09 -3.06 16.98
C MET A 305 24.86 -4.14 15.91
N LYS A 306 25.79 -5.09 15.74
CA LYS A 306 25.64 -6.25 14.85
C LYS A 306 24.47 -7.15 15.28
N SER A 307 24.30 -7.39 16.59
CA SER A 307 23.16 -8.15 17.13
C SER A 307 21.81 -7.46 16.92
N TRP A 308 21.74 -6.13 17.08
CA TRP A 308 20.53 -5.36 16.78
C TRP A 308 20.17 -5.35 15.28
N ALA A 309 21.17 -5.23 14.40
CA ALA A 309 20.96 -5.31 12.95
C ALA A 309 20.43 -6.70 12.56
N ALA A 310 21.09 -7.78 13.01
CA ALA A 310 20.66 -9.15 12.75
C ALA A 310 19.22 -9.42 13.24
N PHE A 311 18.89 -9.01 14.47
CA PHE A 311 17.52 -9.10 14.99
C PHE A 311 16.51 -8.32 14.14
N THR A 312 16.85 -7.09 13.74
CA THR A 312 16.00 -6.29 12.84
C THR A 312 15.77 -6.99 11.50
N HIS A 313 16.80 -7.61 10.93
CA HIS A 313 16.70 -8.39 9.68
C HIS A 313 15.84 -9.66 9.86
N THR A 314 16.01 -10.39 10.97
CA THR A 314 15.26 -11.63 11.23
C THR A 314 13.78 -11.34 11.43
N ILE A 315 13.45 -10.29 12.18
CA ILE A 315 12.08 -9.78 12.32
C ILE A 315 11.50 -9.34 10.97
N GLU A 316 12.28 -8.66 10.13
CA GLU A 316 11.81 -8.26 8.79
C GLU A 316 11.50 -9.48 7.91
N GLU A 317 12.34 -10.53 7.92
CA GLU A 317 12.07 -11.77 7.17
C GLU A 317 10.84 -12.53 7.70
N TYR A 318 10.64 -12.59 9.02
CA TYR A 318 9.42 -13.11 9.64
C TYR A 318 8.17 -12.37 9.13
N ASN A 319 8.23 -11.04 9.07
CA ASN A 319 7.11 -10.21 8.62
C ASN A 319 6.86 -10.29 7.10
N LEU A 320 7.92 -10.35 6.29
CA LEU A 320 7.84 -10.52 4.84
C LEU A 320 7.25 -11.89 4.44
N ARG A 321 7.53 -12.94 5.21
CA ARG A 321 6.97 -14.29 5.01
C ARG A 321 5.60 -14.47 5.65
N GLY A 322 5.23 -13.63 6.61
CA GLY A 322 4.04 -13.83 7.45
C GLY A 322 4.18 -15.06 8.35
N LEU A 323 5.31 -15.23 9.04
CA LEU A 323 5.48 -16.32 10.00
C LEU A 323 4.93 -15.88 11.39
N PRO A 324 3.94 -16.59 11.98
CA PRO A 324 3.46 -16.26 13.31
C PRO A 324 4.46 -16.70 14.39
N MET A 325 4.51 -15.94 15.48
CA MET A 325 5.33 -16.20 16.66
C MET A 325 4.66 -17.17 17.64
N ASN A 326 3.32 -17.24 17.66
CA ASN A 326 2.58 -18.14 18.55
C ASN A 326 2.72 -19.62 18.17
N THR A 327 2.98 -19.94 16.90
CA THR A 327 3.15 -21.31 16.36
C THR A 327 4.29 -22.13 16.99
N PHE A 328 5.12 -21.56 17.87
CA PHE A 328 6.21 -22.28 18.56
C PHE A 328 6.25 -22.03 20.09
N GLN A 329 5.13 -21.66 20.71
CA GLN A 329 5.09 -21.37 22.16
C GLN A 329 5.35 -22.60 23.04
N GLU A 330 4.83 -23.77 22.66
CA GLU A 330 4.82 -24.98 23.49
C GLU A 330 6.24 -25.42 23.92
N ASP A 331 7.20 -25.43 22.99
CA ASP A 331 8.60 -25.83 23.26
C ASP A 331 9.54 -24.68 23.66
N ALA A 332 9.05 -23.45 23.87
CA ALA A 332 9.91 -22.26 23.96
C ALA A 332 11.03 -22.37 25.00
N ARG A 333 10.78 -23.01 26.15
CA ARG A 333 11.81 -23.25 27.18
C ARG A 333 12.88 -24.26 26.75
N LEU A 334 12.48 -25.38 26.16
CA LEU A 334 13.39 -26.43 25.70
C LEU A 334 14.27 -25.93 24.55
N ARG A 335 13.70 -25.13 23.63
CA ARG A 335 14.47 -24.47 22.56
C ARG A 335 15.52 -23.52 23.12
N LEU A 336 15.14 -22.63 24.05
CA LEU A 336 16.07 -21.69 24.67
C LEU A 336 17.19 -22.38 25.48
N ASP A 337 16.90 -23.49 26.18
CA ASP A 337 17.96 -24.25 26.87
C ASP A 337 18.93 -24.93 25.88
N SER A 338 18.41 -25.55 24.81
CA SER A 338 19.21 -26.14 23.74
C SER A 338 20.13 -25.09 23.08
N VAL A 339 19.60 -23.88 22.85
CA VAL A 339 20.38 -22.72 22.36
C VAL A 339 21.48 -22.33 23.35
N ILE A 340 21.21 -22.28 24.66
CA ILE A 340 22.22 -21.97 25.69
C ILE A 340 23.29 -23.08 25.77
N ALA A 341 22.89 -24.34 25.67
CA ALA A 341 23.78 -25.50 25.76
C ALA A 341 24.85 -25.47 24.65
N ARG A 342 24.47 -25.14 23.41
CA ARG A 342 25.39 -25.10 22.25
C ARG A 342 26.24 -23.84 22.09
N LEU A 343 26.01 -22.78 22.87
CA LEU A 343 26.83 -21.56 22.79
C LEU A 343 28.27 -21.79 23.29
N GLU A 344 29.25 -21.15 22.66
CA GLU A 344 30.67 -21.21 23.07
C GLU A 344 30.98 -20.23 24.21
N TYR A 345 30.23 -20.34 25.32
CA TYR A 345 30.41 -19.51 26.51
C TYR A 345 30.78 -20.33 27.76
N PRO A 346 31.51 -19.74 28.73
CA PRO A 346 31.80 -20.36 30.03
C PRO A 346 30.53 -20.81 30.78
N LYS A 347 30.67 -21.82 31.65
CA LYS A 347 29.55 -22.39 32.42
C LYS A 347 28.80 -21.34 33.24
N GLU A 348 29.51 -20.38 33.84
CA GLU A 348 28.93 -19.25 34.57
C GLU A 348 27.97 -18.42 33.70
N VAL A 349 28.40 -18.06 32.48
CA VAL A 349 27.58 -17.31 31.52
C VAL A 349 26.35 -18.11 31.08
N LYS A 350 26.50 -19.43 30.86
CA LYS A 350 25.37 -20.32 30.53
C LYS A 350 24.36 -20.42 31.67
N ASN A 351 24.82 -20.58 32.90
CA ASN A 351 23.95 -20.63 34.08
C ASN A 351 23.25 -19.28 34.31
N TRP A 352 23.95 -18.15 34.15
CA TRP A 352 23.33 -16.82 34.23
C TRP A 352 22.23 -16.64 33.16
N LEU A 353 22.47 -17.08 31.93
CA LEU A 353 21.46 -17.08 30.87
C LEU A 353 20.23 -17.92 31.22
N ARG A 354 20.41 -19.13 31.76
CA ARG A 354 19.28 -19.96 32.24
C ARG A 354 18.45 -19.28 33.31
N ASN A 355 19.10 -18.58 34.23
CA ASN A 355 18.44 -17.79 35.27
C ASN A 355 17.62 -16.64 34.66
N GLN A 356 18.11 -15.92 33.62
CA GLN A 356 17.34 -14.85 32.98
C GLN A 356 16.04 -15.36 32.30
N PHE A 357 16.01 -16.63 31.84
CA PHE A 357 14.85 -17.23 31.18
C PHE A 357 14.00 -18.14 32.11
N GLY A 358 14.36 -18.28 33.38
CA GLY A 358 13.67 -19.17 34.33
C GLY A 358 13.73 -20.65 33.93
N LEU A 359 14.87 -21.09 33.40
CA LEU A 359 15.10 -22.45 32.91
C LEU A 359 15.72 -23.39 33.96
N ASP A 360 16.29 -22.83 35.04
CA ASP A 360 16.78 -23.60 36.17
C ASP A 360 15.59 -24.08 37.01
N MET A 361 15.13 -25.32 36.74
CA MET A 361 14.28 -26.06 37.68
C MET A 361 15.13 -26.66 38.81
N HIS A 362 14.49 -26.93 39.95
CA HIS A 362 15.11 -27.47 41.16
C HIS A 362 15.98 -28.72 40.91
N VAL A 363 17.16 -28.70 41.53
CA VAL A 363 17.93 -29.88 41.95
C VAL A 363 17.53 -30.23 43.38
#